data_AF-A0A7W1KTN5-F1
#
_entry.id   AF-A0A7W1KTN5-F1
#
_cell.length_a   1.000
_cell.length_b   1.000
_cell.length_c   1.000
_cell.angle_alpha   90.00
_cell.angle_beta   90.00
_cell.angle_gamma   90.00
#
_symmetry.space_group_name_H-M   'P 1'
#
loop_
_entity.id
_entity.type
_entity.pdbx_description
1 polymer ?
#
loop_
_entity_poly.entity_id
_entity_poly.type
_entity_poly.pdbx_seq_one_letter_code
_entity_poly.pdbx_strand_id
1 'polypeptide(L)'
;PVVGSAGRYYAEWFDLASGADHDAVRTAYEDRAKAHPGLELNLLVDRIGMLGPDPRGLAVWGVPSWSAVVGIARDLDDVQDPIRLVAASFYADFGQEQL
;
A
#
# COMPACT_ATOMS: atom_id res chain seq x y z
N PRO A 1 9.65 -19.45 -8.10
CA PRO A 1 9.12 -18.70 -6.94
C PRO A 1 10.20 -17.81 -6.33
N VAL A 2 9.91 -16.52 -6.17
CA VAL A 2 10.78 -15.60 -5.42
C VAL A 2 10.56 -15.86 -3.92
N VAL A 3 11.64 -15.97 -3.15
CA VAL A 3 11.58 -16.17 -1.70
C VAL A 3 10.81 -15.01 -1.07
N GLY A 4 9.80 -15.31 -0.24
CA GLY A 4 8.97 -14.30 0.41
C GLY A 4 7.86 -13.70 -0.47
N SER A 5 7.55 -14.32 -1.61
CA SER A 5 6.42 -13.87 -2.43
C SER A 5 5.08 -14.07 -1.72
N ALA A 6 4.21 -13.06 -1.80
CA ALA A 6 2.80 -13.14 -1.41
C ALA A 6 1.88 -13.62 -2.56
N GLY A 7 2.40 -13.73 -3.79
CA GLY A 7 1.68 -14.16 -5.00
C GLY A 7 0.69 -13.14 -5.57
N ARG A 8 0.03 -12.36 -4.71
CA ARG A 8 -0.87 -11.26 -5.05
C ARG A 8 -0.53 -10.05 -4.20
N TYR A 9 -0.50 -8.89 -4.84
CA TYR A 9 -0.15 -7.65 -4.21
C TYR A 9 -1.14 -6.55 -4.55
N TYR A 10 -1.34 -5.69 -3.57
CA TYR A 10 -2.03 -4.42 -3.72
C TYR A 10 -1.02 -3.32 -3.40
N ALA A 11 -0.81 -2.40 -4.35
CA ALA A 11 0.12 -1.31 -4.19
C ALA A 11 -0.61 0.02 -4.14
N GLU A 12 -0.16 0.90 -3.23
CA GLU A 12 -0.64 2.25 -3.01
C GLU A 12 0.46 3.25 -3.32
N TRP A 13 0.15 4.20 -4.18
CA TRP A 13 0.97 5.37 -4.47
C TRP A 13 0.32 6.57 -3.80
N PHE A 14 1.05 7.25 -2.93
CA PHE A 14 0.49 8.31 -2.10
C PHE A 14 1.43 9.51 -1.97
N ASP A 15 0.86 10.67 -1.71
CA ASP A 15 1.59 11.82 -1.19
C ASP A 15 1.33 11.97 0.31
N LEU A 16 2.23 12.67 0.99
CA LEU A 16 2.01 13.08 2.37
C LEU A 16 1.05 14.27 2.39
N ALA A 17 0.10 14.24 3.32
CA ALA A 17 -0.74 15.37 3.61
C ALA A 17 0.10 16.57 4.12
N SER A 18 -0.44 17.77 4.01
CA SER A 18 0.27 18.97 4.47
C SER A 18 0.50 18.91 5.97
N GLY A 19 1.77 18.90 6.38
CA GLY A 19 2.16 18.84 7.80
C GLY A 19 2.27 17.43 8.38
N ALA A 20 1.95 16.39 7.60
CA ALA A 20 2.21 15.01 8.00
C ALA A 20 3.72 14.73 8.03
N ASP A 21 4.17 14.02 9.07
CA ASP A 21 5.51 13.51 9.19
C ASP A 21 5.57 12.00 8.94
N HIS A 22 6.78 11.44 8.90
CA HIS A 22 6.99 10.01 8.65
C HIS A 22 6.42 9.11 9.74
N ASP A 23 6.37 9.59 10.99
CA ASP A 23 5.87 8.80 12.11
C ASP A 23 4.34 8.68 12.05
N ALA A 24 3.65 9.76 11.66
CA ALA A 24 2.21 9.76 11.41
C ALA A 24 1.84 8.80 10.28
N VAL A 25 2.58 8.84 9.16
CA VAL A 25 2.40 7.90 8.04
C VAL A 25 2.62 6.46 8.51
N ARG A 26 3.74 6.18 9.18
CA ARG A 26 4.04 4.84 9.69
C ARG A 26 2.91 4.33 10.59
N THR A 27 2.47 5.15 11.55
CA THR A 27 1.39 4.80 12.48
C THR A 27 0.09 4.48 11.74
N ALA A 28 -0.30 5.28 10.74
CA ALA A 28 -1.51 5.04 9.97
C ALA A 28 -1.48 3.69 9.23
N TYR A 29 -0.34 3.31 8.65
CA TYR A 29 -0.18 2.02 7.97
C TYR A 29 -0.10 0.85 8.95
N GLU A 30 0.55 1.01 10.11
CA GLU A 30 0.56 -0.01 11.17
C GLU A 30 -0.84 -0.26 11.74
N ASP A 31 -1.62 0.80 11.96
CA ASP A 31 -2.99 0.69 12.45
C ASP A 31 -3.90 0.04 11.41
N ARG A 32 -3.72 0.37 10.12
CA ARG A 32 -4.41 -0.33 9.03
C ARG A 32 -4.04 -1.82 8.98
N ALA A 33 -2.77 -2.17 9.16
CA ALA A 33 -2.34 -3.58 9.20
C ALA A 33 -2.99 -4.33 10.38
N LYS A 34 -3.13 -3.68 11.55
CA LYS A 34 -3.84 -4.27 12.70
C LYS A 34 -5.34 -4.45 12.43
N ALA A 35 -5.97 -3.51 11.72
CA ALA A 35 -7.39 -3.57 11.37
C ALA A 35 -7.69 -4.67 10.33
N HIS A 36 -6.73 -5.01 9.48
CA HIS A 36 -6.85 -6.01 8.42
C HIS A 36 -5.83 -7.15 8.58
N PRO A 37 -5.99 -8.04 9.58
CA PRO A 37 -5.00 -9.07 9.91
C PRO A 37 -4.77 -10.12 8.80
N GLY A 38 -5.64 -10.15 7.77
CA GLY A 38 -5.45 -10.98 6.60
C GLY A 38 -4.53 -10.36 5.54
N LEU A 39 -4.09 -9.12 5.71
CA LEU A 39 -3.24 -8.38 4.79
C LEU A 39 -1.86 -8.17 5.43
N GLU A 40 -0.81 -8.27 4.62
CA GLU A 40 0.57 -8.14 5.08
C GLU A 40 1.20 -6.89 4.47
N LEU A 41 1.70 -5.96 5.28
CA LEU A 41 2.41 -4.78 4.79
C LEU A 41 3.86 -5.17 4.44
N ASN A 42 4.10 -5.52 3.18
CA ASN A 42 5.40 -5.97 2.70
C ASN A 42 6.40 -4.83 2.55
N LEU A 43 5.92 -3.64 2.18
CA LEU A 43 6.76 -2.48 1.95
C LEU A 43 6.00 -1.19 2.31
N LEU A 44 6.69 -0.26 2.97
CA LEU A 44 6.27 1.13 3.13
C LEU A 44 7.52 2.00 3.00
N VAL A 45 7.59 2.80 1.93
CA VAL A 45 8.78 3.59 1.60
C VAL A 45 8.43 5.01 1.19
N ASP A 46 9.30 5.95 1.56
CA ASP A 46 9.33 7.32 1.07
C ASP A 46 10.44 7.46 0.03
N ARG A 47 10.16 8.16 -1.08
CA ARG A 47 11.15 8.46 -2.10
C ARG A 47 12.25 9.35 -1.52
N ILE A 48 13.51 8.98 -1.80
CA ILE A 48 14.67 9.81 -1.45
C ILE A 48 15.10 10.62 -2.69
N GLY A 49 14.94 11.95 -2.62
CA GLY A 49 15.36 12.88 -3.66
C GLY A 49 14.54 12.78 -4.95
N MET A 50 15.14 13.16 -6.09
CA MET A 50 14.48 13.14 -7.41
C MET A 50 14.53 11.77 -8.11
N LEU A 51 15.16 10.77 -7.51
CA LEU A 51 15.36 9.45 -8.11
C LEU A 51 14.20 8.52 -7.73
N GLY A 52 13.03 8.74 -8.33
CA GLY A 52 11.88 7.85 -8.20
C GLY A 52 10.62 8.41 -8.85
N PRO A 53 9.69 7.54 -9.28
CA PRO A 53 8.43 7.98 -9.89
C PRO A 53 7.63 8.80 -8.87
N ASP A 54 6.88 9.79 -9.35
CA ASP A 54 5.80 10.39 -8.54
C ASP A 54 4.66 9.36 -8.40
N PRO A 55 3.91 9.40 -7.28
CA PRO A 55 4.01 10.29 -6.11
C PRO A 55 5.07 9.90 -5.09
N ARG A 56 5.16 10.66 -3.98
CA ARG A 56 6.24 10.59 -2.99
C ARG A 56 6.41 9.22 -2.31
N GLY A 57 5.33 8.56 -1.93
CA GLY A 57 5.35 7.32 -1.17
C GLY A 57 4.80 6.11 -1.93
N LEU A 58 5.29 4.93 -1.57
CA LEU A 58 4.81 3.63 -2.04
C LEU A 58 4.57 2.69 -0.86
N ALA A 59 3.39 2.08 -0.80
CA ALA A 59 3.13 0.94 0.05
C ALA A 59 2.75 -0.28 -0.79
N VAL A 60 3.19 -1.47 -0.37
CA VAL A 60 2.87 -2.73 -1.02
C VAL A 60 2.35 -3.70 0.03
N TRP A 61 1.17 -4.24 -0.22
CA TRP A 61 0.49 -5.20 0.62
C TRP A 61 0.44 -6.56 -0.07
N GLY A 62 0.79 -7.63 0.66
CA GLY A 62 0.43 -8.99 0.30
C GLY A 62 -1.04 -9.25 0.62
N VAL A 63 -1.79 -9.83 -0.32
CA VAL A 63 -3.23 -10.04 -0.17
C VAL A 63 -3.64 -11.49 -0.45
N PRO A 64 -4.53 -12.09 0.36
CA PRO A 64 -4.91 -13.50 0.20
C PRO A 64 -5.85 -13.68 -1.00
N SER A 65 -6.63 -12.65 -1.33
CA SER A 65 -7.52 -12.59 -2.50
C SER A 65 -7.76 -11.13 -2.91
N TRP A 66 -8.22 -10.93 -4.15
CA TRP A 66 -8.57 -9.58 -4.64
C TRP A 66 -9.74 -8.95 -3.87
N SER A 67 -10.68 -9.77 -3.39
CA SER A 67 -11.80 -9.31 -2.58
C SER A 67 -11.39 -8.78 -1.20
N ALA A 68 -10.24 -9.21 -0.68
CA ALA A 68 -9.74 -8.74 0.61
C ALA A 68 -9.39 -7.24 0.61
N VAL A 69 -9.13 -6.67 -0.58
CA VAL A 69 -8.79 -5.24 -0.74
C VAL A 69 -10.00 -4.33 -0.65
N VAL A 70 -11.23 -4.85 -0.77
CA VAL A 70 -12.45 -4.07 -0.58
C VAL A 70 -12.50 -3.42 0.82
N GLY A 71 -11.92 -4.05 1.83
CA GLY A 71 -11.78 -3.47 3.17
C GLY A 71 -10.89 -2.22 3.16
N ILE A 72 -9.68 -2.32 2.60
CA ILE A 72 -8.76 -1.18 2.49
C ILE A 72 -9.37 -0.05 1.64
N ALA A 73 -10.03 -0.38 0.53
CA ALA A 73 -10.60 0.63 -0.35
C ALA A 73 -11.67 1.48 0.36
N ARG A 74 -12.43 0.88 1.29
CA ARG A 74 -13.39 1.61 2.14
C ARG A 74 -12.70 2.49 3.17
N ASP A 75 -11.63 2.00 3.78
CA ASP A 75 -10.87 2.76 4.77
C ASP A 75 -10.14 3.95 4.14
N LEU A 76 -9.80 3.88 2.86
CA LEU A 76 -9.18 4.95 2.09
C LEU A 76 -10.20 5.92 1.47
N ASP A 77 -11.49 5.60 1.54
CA ASP A 77 -12.54 6.47 1.01
C ASP A 77 -12.55 7.78 1.81
N ASP A 78 -12.29 8.88 1.11
CA ASP A 78 -12.17 10.24 1.66
C ASP A 78 -11.03 10.48 2.68
N VAL A 79 -10.05 9.57 2.78
CA VAL A 79 -8.85 9.82 3.61
C VAL A 79 -7.91 10.81 2.92
N GLN A 80 -7.68 11.94 3.58
CA GLN A 80 -6.78 13.00 3.12
C GLN A 80 -5.60 13.25 4.07
N ASP A 81 -5.53 12.56 5.22
CA ASP A 81 -4.51 12.72 6.26
C ASP A 81 -4.26 11.38 7.00
N PRO A 82 -3.02 11.01 7.34
CA PRO A 82 -1.75 11.70 7.04
C PRO A 82 -1.25 11.48 5.60
N ILE A 83 -1.95 10.65 4.83
CA ILE A 83 -1.65 10.38 3.42
C ILE A 83 -2.81 10.80 2.53
N ARG A 84 -2.47 11.23 1.32
CA ARG A 84 -3.41 11.36 0.22
C ARG A 84 -3.10 10.29 -0.81
N LEU A 85 -4.00 9.33 -0.97
CA LEU A 85 -3.86 8.32 -2.00
C LEU A 85 -3.96 8.97 -3.39
N VAL A 86 -3.02 8.65 -4.27
CA VAL A 86 -2.96 9.16 -5.65
C VAL A 86 -3.36 8.08 -6.64
N ALA A 87 -2.85 6.87 -6.45
CA ALA A 87 -3.20 5.73 -7.27
C ALA A 87 -3.09 4.43 -6.48
N ALA A 88 -3.81 3.41 -6.93
CA ALA A 88 -3.70 2.07 -6.40
C ALA A 88 -3.79 1.05 -7.54
N SER A 89 -3.13 -0.11 -7.38
CA SER A 89 -3.11 -1.14 -8.42
C SER A 89 -2.90 -2.53 -7.85
N PHE A 90 -3.35 -3.54 -8.61
CA PHE A 90 -3.17 -4.95 -8.29
C PHE A 90 -2.02 -5.53 -9.10
N TYR A 91 -1.19 -6.35 -8.47
CA TYR A 91 -0.08 -7.05 -9.11
C TYR A 91 -0.09 -8.52 -8.73
N ALA A 92 0.23 -9.36 -9.70
CA ALA A 92 0.44 -10.78 -9.48
C ALA A 92 1.89 -11.14 -9.77
N ASP A 93 2.35 -12.24 -9.19
CA ASP A 93 3.59 -12.86 -9.63
C ASP A 93 3.55 -13.16 -11.13
N PHE A 94 4.66 -12.84 -11.83
CA PHE A 94 4.81 -13.18 -13.23
C PHE A 94 4.63 -14.69 -13.47
N GLY A 95 3.88 -15.03 -14.53
CA GLY A 95 3.57 -16.41 -14.88
C GLY A 95 2.46 -17.05 -14.04
N GLN A 96 1.84 -16.31 -13.12
CA GLN A 96 0.55 -16.70 -12.56
C GLN A 96 -0.55 -16.20 -13.50
N GLU A 97 -1.28 -17.11 -14.14
CA GLU A 97 -2.49 -16.75 -14.88
C GLU A 97 -3.51 -16.15 -13.91
N GLN A 98 -3.93 -14.92 -14.21
CA GLN A 98 -5.02 -14.25 -13.50
C GLN A 98 -6.26 -14.39 -14.39
N LEU A 99 -7.28 -15.09 -13.87
CA LEU A 99 -8.59 -15.27 -14.50
C LEU A 99 -9.44 -14.00 -14.39
#